data_AF-A0A7L1JCF7-F1
#
_entry.id   AF-A0A7L1JCF7-F1
#
_cell.length_a   1.000
_cell.length_b   1.000
_cell.length_c   1.000
_cell.angle_alpha   90.00
_cell.angle_beta   90.00
_cell.angle_gamma   90.00
#
_symmetry.space_group_name_H-M   'P 1'
#
loop_
_entity.id
_entity.type
_entity.pdbx_description
1 polymer ?
#
loop_
_entity_poly.entity_id
_entity_poly.type
_entity_poly.pdbx_seq_one_letter_code
_entity_poly.pdbx_strand_id
1 'polypeptide(L)'
;SPFSRSLLFHLQGVRIPCLGYFDTALTWIQVGDEAMTIQSPTFHLAMNLAVRHNLTDDKAYLPGNKELEPLSYAKVATAASVSRLKAEACIQGTMSLLSCCLEKGKNIALVLRDVG
;
A
#
# COMPACT_ATOMS: atom_id res chain seq x y z
N SER A 1 16.07 27.49 -13.65
CA SER A 1 16.67 26.30 -13.00
C SER A 1 15.55 25.45 -12.44
N PRO A 2 15.25 24.26 -12.99
CA PRO A 2 14.09 23.48 -12.57
C PRO A 2 14.52 22.47 -11.49
N PHE A 3 14.86 22.96 -10.30
CA PHE A 3 15.10 22.14 -9.11
C PHE A 3 14.21 22.58 -7.94
N SER A 4 12.93 22.77 -8.23
CA SER A 4 11.94 23.18 -7.21
C SER A 4 10.53 22.71 -7.56
N ARG A 5 10.38 21.41 -7.85
CA ARG A 5 9.06 20.73 -7.97
C ARG A 5 9.06 19.31 -7.40
N SER A 6 9.73 19.10 -6.27
CA SER A 6 9.72 17.81 -5.58
C SER A 6 9.94 18.03 -4.09
N LEU A 7 8.92 18.53 -3.37
CA LEU A 7 8.79 18.26 -1.92
C LEU A 7 7.43 18.70 -1.35
N LEU A 8 6.35 18.57 -2.12
CA LEU A 8 5.01 18.53 -1.57
C LEU A 8 4.46 17.15 -1.91
N PHE A 9 4.94 16.14 -1.17
CA PHE A 9 4.19 14.90 -1.05
C PHE A 9 2.84 15.28 -0.46
N HIS A 10 1.84 15.47 -1.32
CA HIS A 10 0.46 15.37 -0.87
C HIS A 10 0.39 14.03 -0.13
N LEU A 11 -0.02 14.09 1.13
CA LEU A 11 -0.23 12.96 2.05
C LEU A 11 -1.40 12.09 1.56
N GLN A 12 -1.37 11.71 0.29
CA GLN A 12 -2.45 11.06 -0.41
C GLN A 12 -2.04 9.61 -0.58
N GLY A 13 -2.33 8.84 0.45
CA GLY A 13 -2.13 7.41 0.41
C GLY A 13 -2.99 6.75 -0.68
N VAL A 14 -2.59 5.55 -1.08
CA VAL A 14 -3.20 4.82 -2.19
C VAL A 14 -3.89 3.57 -1.67
N ARG A 15 -5.18 3.41 -1.98
CA ARG A 15 -5.95 2.19 -1.69
C ARG A 15 -5.79 1.18 -2.80
N ILE A 16 -5.43 -0.04 -2.42
CA ILE A 16 -5.43 -1.21 -3.31
C ILE A 16 -6.70 -2.01 -3.02
N PRO A 17 -7.61 -2.15 -4.00
CA PRO A 17 -8.87 -2.86 -3.81
C PRO A 17 -8.66 -4.26 -3.20
N CYS A 18 -9.47 -4.58 -2.19
CA CYS A 18 -9.48 -5.87 -1.48
C CYS A 18 -8.18 -6.26 -0.76
N LEU A 19 -7.15 -5.42 -0.79
CA LEU A 19 -5.84 -5.73 -0.20
C LEU A 19 -5.56 -4.87 1.03
N GLY A 20 -5.62 -3.55 0.88
CA GLY A 20 -5.11 -2.62 1.87
C GLY A 20 -4.84 -1.25 1.29
N TYR A 21 -4.01 -0.47 1.96
CA TYR A 21 -3.59 0.83 1.46
C TYR A 21 -2.18 1.18 1.93
N PHE A 22 -1.52 2.07 1.20
CA PHE A 22 -0.32 2.75 1.65
C PHE A 22 -0.70 4.10 2.24
N ASP A 23 -0.08 4.47 3.36
CA ASP A 23 -0.06 5.84 3.89
C ASP A 23 1.38 6.19 4.29
N THR A 24 1.63 7.46 4.55
CA THR A 24 2.91 7.94 5.07
C THR A 24 2.81 8.11 6.58
N ALA A 25 3.63 7.38 7.33
CA ALA A 25 3.79 7.53 8.76
C ALA A 25 5.03 8.39 9.07
N LEU A 26 4.94 9.24 10.10
CA LEU A 26 6.11 9.89 10.68
C LEU A 26 6.78 8.91 11.64
N THR A 27 7.98 8.47 11.29
CA THR A 27 8.79 7.60 12.14
C THR A 27 10.00 8.35 12.64
N TRP A 28 10.29 8.16 13.93
CA TRP A 28 11.48 8.70 14.57
C TRP A 28 12.63 7.73 14.37
N ILE A 29 13.74 8.21 13.81
CA ILE A 29 14.98 7.45 13.68
C ILE A 29 16.09 8.16 14.45
N GLN A 30 17.00 7.38 15.02
CA GLN A 30 18.21 7.89 15.64
C GLN A 30 19.35 7.81 14.62
N VAL A 31 19.95 8.95 14.32
CA VAL A 31 21.12 9.07 13.45
C VAL A 31 22.25 9.69 14.26
N GLY A 32 23.08 8.84 14.89
CA GLY A 32 24.03 9.28 15.90
C GLY A 32 23.31 9.73 17.17
N ASP A 33 23.64 10.92 17.66
CA ASP A 33 23.00 11.55 18.84
C ASP A 33 21.78 12.41 18.49
N GLU A 34 21.44 12.54 17.19
CA GLU A 34 20.31 13.34 16.73
C GLU A 34 19.11 12.46 16.39
N ALA A 35 17.96 12.80 17.00
CA ALA A 35 16.67 12.23 16.64
C ALA A 35 16.09 12.97 15.44
N MET A 36 15.89 12.26 14.32
CA MET A 36 15.31 12.79 13.11
C MET A 36 13.90 12.21 12.88
N THR A 37 13.00 13.02 12.33
CA THR A 37 11.71 12.53 11.80
C THR A 37 11.84 12.24 10.32
N ILE A 38 11.47 11.04 9.90
CA ILE A 38 11.33 10.69 8.50
C ILE A 38 9.88 10.34 8.20
N GLN A 39 9.48 10.58 6.96
CA GLN A 39 8.21 10.15 6.40
C GLN A 39 8.42 8.80 5.72
N SER A 40 7.92 7.72 6.32
CA SER A 40 8.07 6.37 5.80
C SER A 40 6.75 5.83 5.26
N PRO A 41 6.74 5.26 4.05
CA PRO A 41 5.57 4.58 3.53
C PRO A 41 5.27 3.34 4.38
N THR A 42 4.05 3.27 4.90
CA THR A 42 3.54 2.15 5.70
C THR A 42 2.39 1.51 4.94
N PHE A 43 2.46 0.19 4.81
CA PHE A 43 1.37 -0.59 4.23
C PHE A 43 0.46 -1.11 5.36
N HIS A 44 -0.85 -0.94 5.17
CA HIS A 44 -1.87 -1.43 6.09
C HIS A 44 -2.80 -2.40 5.38
N LEU A 45 -3.06 -3.54 6.00
CA LEU A 45 -3.95 -4.56 5.47
C LEU A 45 -5.42 -4.12 5.61
N ALA A 46 -6.24 -4.42 4.61
CA ALA A 46 -7.66 -4.10 4.67
C ALA A 46 -8.34 -4.95 5.75
N MET A 47 -9.10 -4.30 6.64
CA MET A 47 -9.77 -4.97 7.76
C MET A 47 -10.72 -6.08 7.32
N ASN A 48 -11.41 -5.91 6.19
CA ASN A 48 -12.28 -6.96 5.66
C ASN A 48 -11.51 -8.22 5.25
N LEU A 49 -10.28 -8.08 4.74
CA LEU A 49 -9.40 -9.20 4.43
C LEU A 49 -8.86 -9.83 5.72
N ALA A 50 -8.42 -9.00 6.67
CA ALA A 50 -7.90 -9.45 7.96
C ALA A 50 -8.95 -10.24 8.76
N VAL A 51 -10.15 -9.68 8.92
CA VAL A 51 -11.27 -10.31 9.65
C VAL A 51 -11.75 -11.57 8.92
N ARG A 52 -11.92 -11.53 7.59
CA ARG A 52 -12.37 -12.70 6.82
C ARG A 52 -11.44 -13.90 7.00
N HIS A 53 -10.14 -13.66 7.11
CA HIS A 53 -9.13 -14.72 7.17
C HIS A 53 -8.49 -14.89 8.55
N ASN A 54 -9.07 -14.29 9.61
CA ASN A 54 -8.55 -14.34 10.99
C ASN A 54 -7.06 -13.99 11.09
N LEU A 55 -6.61 -13.01 10.32
CA LEU A 55 -5.22 -12.56 10.32
C LEU A 55 -4.99 -11.66 11.54
N THR A 56 -3.91 -11.93 12.27
CA THR A 56 -3.48 -11.07 13.38
C THR A 56 -2.97 -9.75 12.79
N ASP A 57 -3.76 -8.69 12.90
CA ASP A 57 -3.29 -7.34 12.62
C ASP A 57 -2.52 -6.85 13.85
N ASP A 58 -1.18 -6.80 13.76
CA ASP A 58 -0.33 -6.27 14.82
C ASP A 58 -0.43 -4.74 14.81
N LYS A 59 -1.56 -4.25 15.32
CA LYS A 59 -1.86 -2.86 15.68
C LYS A 59 -1.50 -1.79 14.64
N ALA A 60 -2.49 -1.38 13.84
CA ALA A 60 -2.63 0.04 13.48
C ALA A 60 -4.08 0.41 13.16
N TYR A 61 -4.84 0.77 14.20
CA TYR A 61 -6.09 1.52 14.02
C TYR A 61 -5.73 2.87 13.38
N LEU A 62 -6.13 3.10 12.13
CA LEU A 62 -6.05 4.45 11.57
C LEU A 62 -7.16 5.34 12.12
N PRO A 63 -6.87 6.61 12.45
CA PRO A 63 -7.91 7.61 12.65
C PRO A 63 -8.67 7.77 11.33
N GLY A 64 -9.95 7.42 11.33
CA GLY A 64 -10.84 7.67 10.19
C GLY A 64 -10.89 9.16 9.90
N ASN A 65 -10.25 9.59 8.80
CA ASN A 65 -10.51 10.83 8.05
C ASN A 65 -9.44 11.18 6.98
N LYS A 66 -8.44 10.34 6.68
CA LYS A 66 -7.61 10.54 5.48
C LYS A 66 -8.32 10.00 4.24
N GLU A 67 -8.56 10.86 3.26
CA GLU A 67 -9.11 10.48 1.97
C GLU A 67 -8.00 9.88 1.10
N LEU A 68 -8.02 8.54 0.97
CA LEU A 68 -7.04 7.78 0.20
C LEU A 68 -7.54 7.61 -1.24
N GLU A 69 -6.68 7.87 -2.23
CA GLU A 69 -7.05 7.68 -3.64
C GLU A 69 -7.10 6.19 -4.00
N PRO A 70 -8.09 5.74 -4.80
CA PRO A 70 -8.03 4.42 -5.39
C PRO A 70 -6.81 4.26 -6.29
N LEU A 71 -6.22 3.06 -6.29
CA LEU A 71 -5.15 2.70 -7.23
C LEU A 71 -5.61 2.93 -8.67
N SER A 72 -4.89 3.79 -9.38
CA SER A 72 -5.20 4.11 -10.78
C SER A 72 -4.69 3.02 -11.71
N TYR A 73 -5.60 2.22 -12.27
CA TYR A 73 -5.25 1.23 -13.30
C TYR A 73 -4.59 1.85 -14.53
N ALA A 74 -4.90 3.10 -14.86
CA ALA A 74 -4.23 3.81 -15.95
C ALA A 74 -2.76 4.09 -15.62
N LYS A 75 -2.45 4.57 -14.41
CA LYS A 75 -1.07 4.79 -13.96
C LYS A 75 -0.28 3.46 -13.93
N VAL A 76 -0.90 2.39 -13.43
CA VAL A 76 -0.28 1.05 -13.43
C VAL A 76 -0.04 0.55 -14.84
N ALA A 77 -1.02 0.69 -15.74
CA ALA A 77 -0.91 0.27 -17.13
C ALA A 77 0.24 0.97 -17.86
N THR A 78 0.35 2.29 -17.68
CA THR A 78 1.47 3.08 -18.21
C THR A 78 2.81 2.61 -17.65
N ALA A 79 2.92 2.44 -16.33
CA ALA A 79 4.17 2.00 -15.68
C ALA A 79 4.59 0.59 -16.12
N ALA A 80 3.63 -0.32 -16.30
CA ALA A 80 3.88 -1.69 -16.74
C ALA A 80 3.91 -1.86 -18.27
N SER A 81 3.69 -0.80 -19.05
CA SER A 81 3.61 -0.83 -20.51
C SER A 81 2.59 -1.87 -21.04
N VAL A 82 1.42 -1.92 -20.40
CA VAL A 82 0.29 -2.79 -20.77
C VAL A 82 -0.98 -1.98 -21.01
N SER A 83 -2.03 -2.61 -21.54
CA SER A 83 -3.34 -1.96 -21.62
C SER A 83 -3.98 -1.80 -20.24
N ARG A 84 -4.84 -0.79 -20.07
CA ARG A 84 -5.63 -0.59 -18.84
C ARG A 84 -6.41 -1.85 -18.44
N LEU A 85 -7.05 -2.52 -19.41
CA LEU A 85 -7.79 -3.75 -19.18
C LEU A 85 -6.89 -4.88 -18.66
N LYS A 86 -5.67 -5.01 -19.20
CA LYS A 86 -4.70 -6.01 -18.74
C LYS A 86 -4.21 -5.71 -17.33
N ALA A 87 -3.92 -4.43 -17.01
CA ALA A 87 -3.54 -4.03 -15.66
C ALA A 87 -4.66 -4.34 -14.64
N GLU A 88 -5.90 -3.98 -14.96
CA GLU A 88 -7.07 -4.24 -14.12
C GLU A 88 -7.27 -5.76 -13.90
N ALA A 89 -7.26 -6.55 -14.97
CA ALA A 89 -7.41 -8.00 -14.89
C ALA A 89 -6.29 -8.66 -14.06
N CYS A 90 -5.04 -8.21 -14.22
CA CYS A 90 -3.92 -8.71 -13.44
C CYS A 90 -4.07 -8.40 -11.94
N ILE A 91 -4.48 -7.18 -11.59
CA ILE A 91 -4.68 -6.78 -10.18
C ILE A 91 -5.82 -7.60 -9.57
N GLN A 92 -6.97 -7.66 -10.24
CA GLN A 92 -8.12 -8.44 -9.75
C GLN A 92 -7.83 -9.93 -9.64
N GLY A 93 -7.13 -10.50 -10.62
CA GLY A 93 -6.71 -11.91 -10.62
C GLY A 93 -5.74 -12.23 -9.48
N THR A 94 -4.77 -11.35 -9.24
CA THR A 94 -3.81 -11.49 -8.12
C THR A 94 -4.54 -11.45 -6.77
N MET A 95 -5.48 -10.52 -6.60
CA MET A 95 -6.27 -10.42 -5.37
C MET A 95 -7.19 -11.62 -5.15
N SER A 96 -7.79 -12.15 -6.22
CA SER A 96 -8.61 -13.36 -6.17
C SER A 96 -7.76 -14.57 -5.77
N LEU A 97 -6.55 -14.69 -6.32
CA LEU A 97 -5.62 -15.76 -5.96
C LEU A 97 -5.16 -15.66 -4.51
N LEU A 98 -4.87 -14.44 -4.02
CA LEU A 98 -4.52 -14.20 -2.62
C LEU A 98 -5.65 -14.65 -1.70
N SER A 99 -6.89 -14.18 -1.94
CA SER A 99 -8.07 -14.58 -1.16
C SER A 99 -8.24 -16.10 -1.16
N CYS A 100 -8.20 -16.75 -2.33
CA CYS A 100 -8.35 -18.20 -2.46
C CYS A 100 -7.27 -18.98 -1.69
N CYS A 101 -6.04 -18.48 -1.68
CA CYS A 101 -4.97 -19.12 -0.92
C CYS A 101 -5.13 -18.92 0.59
N LEU A 102 -5.57 -17.74 1.04
CA LEU A 102 -5.88 -17.47 2.45
C LEU A 102 -7.06 -18.32 2.95
N GLU A 103 -8.11 -18.49 2.14
CA GLU A 103 -9.24 -19.38 2.45
C GLU A 103 -8.80 -20.83 2.66
N LYS A 104 -7.75 -21.27 1.97
CA LYS A 104 -7.17 -22.60 2.11
C LYS A 104 -6.18 -22.72 3.26
N GLY A 105 -6.03 -21.68 4.09
CA GLY A 105 -5.07 -21.65 5.19
C GLY A 105 -3.61 -21.73 4.73
N LYS A 106 -3.32 -21.39 3.47
CA LYS A 106 -1.94 -21.40 2.97
C LYS A 106 -1.17 -20.24 3.57
N ASN A 107 0.06 -20.49 3.99
CA ASN A 107 1.00 -19.44 4.31
C ASN A 107 1.49 -18.78 3.01
N ILE A 108 1.33 -17.47 2.90
CA ILE A 108 1.67 -16.68 1.70
C ILE A 108 2.44 -15.46 2.17
N ALA A 109 3.56 -15.19 1.51
CA ALA A 109 4.27 -13.92 1.65
C ALA A 109 3.89 -13.00 0.49
N LEU A 110 3.32 -11.83 0.81
CA LEU A 110 3.20 -10.73 -0.15
C LEU A 110 4.37 -9.78 0.08
N VAL A 111 5.32 -9.76 -0.87
CA VAL A 111 6.52 -8.93 -0.78
C VAL A 111 6.37 -7.73 -1.69
N LEU A 112 6.35 -6.54 -1.09
CA LEU A 112 6.37 -5.26 -1.78
C LEU A 112 7.83 -4.79 -1.82
N ARG A 113 8.36 -4.60 -3.03
CA ARG A 113 9.74 -4.15 -3.25
C ARG A 113 9.74 -2.66 -3.58
N ASP A 114 10.87 -2.02 -3.31
CA ASP A 114 11.10 -0.62 -3.68
C ASP A 114 10.09 0.35 -3.06
N VAL A 115 9.62 0.01 -1.84
CA VAL A 115 8.76 0.85 -1.00
C VAL A 115 9.64 1.54 0.04
N GLY A 116 9.91 2.85 -0.15
CA GLY A 116 10.77 3.65 0.73
C GLY A 116 11.77 4.49 -0.03
#